data_AF-A0A9D8LGA4-F1
#
_entry.id   AF-A0A9D8LGA4-F1
#
_cell.length_a   1.000
_cell.length_b   1.000
_cell.length_c   1.000
_cell.angle_alpha   90.00
_cell.angle_beta   90.00
_cell.angle_gamma   90.00
#
_symmetry.space_group_name_H-M   'P 1'
#
loop_
_entity.id
_entity.type
_entity.pdbx_description
1 polymer ?
#
loop_
_entity_poly.entity_id
_entity_poly.type
_entity_poly.pdbx_seq_one_letter_code
_entity_poly.pdbx_strand_id
1 'polypeptide(L)'
;GRGAECMFERPGRAADAFPAPFPNEQAARAASGGAFPPDLSVLAKARTYERGFPWFVFDIFTQYQEQGPDYITALLRGYTEPPAGHAPLLPGQYFNTYMPGHLIAMPQPLNDGQVEYPKGPDGKPQVPETVAQYAKDVSAFLVWTAEPHLEARKRIGMQVMLFLIIFAGLLYYTKKKVWSRLPEHASSH
;
A
#
# COMPACT_ATOMS: atom_id res chain seq x y z
N GLY A 1 15.37 43.81 -28.07
CA GLY A 1 15.70 42.40 -28.34
C GLY A 1 14.98 41.55 -27.32
N ARG A 2 14.21 40.55 -27.76
CA ARG A 2 13.57 39.60 -26.84
C ARG A 2 14.67 38.71 -26.27
N GLY A 3 14.99 38.89 -24.98
CA GLY A 3 15.91 38.02 -24.27
C GLY A 3 15.38 36.59 -24.36
N ALA A 4 16.22 35.66 -24.80
CA ALA A 4 15.86 34.25 -24.84
C ALA A 4 15.66 33.78 -23.40
N GLU A 5 14.43 33.41 -23.04
CA GLU A 5 14.14 32.73 -21.78
C GLU A 5 14.83 31.36 -21.84
N CYS A 6 15.94 31.21 -21.13
CA CYS A 6 16.65 29.94 -21.01
C CYS A 6 16.10 29.12 -19.84
N MET A 7 15.95 27.81 -20.04
CA MET A 7 15.75 26.88 -18.92
C MET A 7 17.00 26.89 -18.05
N PHE A 8 16.84 27.14 -16.76
CA PHE A 8 17.91 27.09 -15.76
C PHE A 8 17.50 26.21 -14.58
N GLU A 9 18.46 25.50 -14.02
CA GLU A 9 18.24 24.67 -12.83
C GLU A 9 18.24 25.55 -11.58
N ARG A 10 17.35 25.24 -10.63
CA ARG A 10 17.32 25.89 -9.32
C ARG A 10 17.29 24.86 -8.20
N PRO A 11 17.77 25.21 -7.00
CA PRO A 11 17.56 24.38 -5.82
C PRO A 11 16.07 24.08 -5.60
N GLY A 12 15.79 22.83 -5.20
CA GLY A 12 14.44 22.37 -4.91
C GLY A 12 13.84 23.10 -3.71
N ARG A 13 12.52 23.31 -3.74
CA ARG A 13 11.72 23.81 -2.61
C ARG A 13 10.69 22.76 -2.19
N ALA A 14 10.15 22.89 -0.98
CA ALA A 14 9.16 21.96 -0.44
C ALA A 14 7.87 21.80 -1.27
N ALA A 15 7.55 22.77 -2.13
CA ALA A 15 6.40 22.72 -3.02
C ALA A 15 6.68 21.98 -4.35
N ASP A 16 7.93 21.61 -4.63
CA ASP A 16 8.27 20.87 -5.84
C ASP A 16 7.99 19.37 -5.63
N ALA A 17 7.53 18.68 -6.68
CA ALA A 17 7.31 17.25 -6.64
C ALA A 17 8.65 16.48 -6.58
N PHE A 18 8.59 15.18 -6.22
CA PHE A 18 9.77 14.33 -6.33
C PHE A 18 10.24 14.24 -7.79
N PRO A 19 11.55 14.43 -8.05
CA PRO A 19 12.09 14.39 -9.39
C PRO A 19 12.00 12.98 -9.96
N ALA A 20 11.63 12.86 -11.23
CA ALA A 20 11.62 11.58 -11.92
C ALA A 20 13.07 11.09 -12.17
N PRO A 21 13.36 9.80 -11.94
CA PRO A 21 14.71 9.25 -12.17
C PRO A 21 15.06 9.16 -13.66
N PHE A 22 14.05 9.12 -14.54
CA PHE A 22 14.22 9.06 -15.99
C PHE A 22 13.37 10.15 -16.66
N PRO A 23 13.86 10.72 -17.78
CA PRO A 23 13.12 11.77 -18.50
C PRO A 23 11.86 11.26 -19.19
N ASN A 24 11.83 9.97 -19.56
CA ASN A 24 10.70 9.33 -20.22
C ASN A 24 10.76 7.79 -20.07
N GLU A 25 9.68 7.13 -20.50
CA GLU A 25 9.54 5.67 -20.43
C GLU A 25 10.59 4.90 -21.25
N GLN A 26 10.97 5.40 -22.43
CA GLN A 26 11.95 4.73 -23.29
C GLN A 26 13.34 4.70 -22.64
N ALA A 27 13.74 5.80 -22.01
CA ALA A 27 14.98 5.89 -21.24
C ALA A 27 14.97 4.94 -20.03
N ALA A 28 13.84 4.85 -19.32
CA ALA A 28 13.67 3.92 -18.20
C ALA A 28 13.81 2.46 -18.66
N ARG A 29 13.13 2.08 -19.76
CA ARG A 29 13.23 0.73 -20.33
C ARG A 29 14.64 0.42 -20.81
N ALA A 30 15.32 1.36 -21.45
CA ALA A 30 16.70 1.18 -21.90
C ALA A 30 17.65 0.92 -20.72
N ALA A 31 17.48 1.63 -19.61
CA ALA A 31 18.30 1.46 -18.40
C ALA A 31 17.99 0.17 -17.62
N SER A 32 16.78 -0.37 -17.73
CA SER A 32 16.30 -1.54 -16.98
C SER A 32 16.15 -2.81 -17.84
N GLY A 33 16.91 -2.95 -18.92
CA GLY A 33 16.93 -4.17 -19.73
C GLY A 33 15.62 -4.47 -20.47
N GLY A 34 14.85 -3.42 -20.82
CA GLY A 34 13.57 -3.50 -21.52
C GLY A 34 12.34 -3.45 -20.61
N ALA A 35 12.51 -3.67 -19.30
CA ALA A 35 11.44 -3.56 -18.32
C ALA A 35 11.18 -2.10 -17.92
N PHE A 36 9.91 -1.73 -17.72
CA PHE A 36 9.54 -0.40 -17.24
C PHE A 36 9.29 -0.42 -15.72
N PRO A 37 10.09 0.30 -14.90
CA PRO A 37 9.81 0.46 -13.48
C PRO A 37 8.45 1.16 -13.30
N PRO A 38 7.47 0.55 -12.61
CA PRO A 38 6.18 1.18 -12.39
C PRO A 38 6.33 2.38 -11.44
N ASP A 39 5.46 3.37 -11.61
CA ASP A 39 5.37 4.48 -10.66
C ASP A 39 4.91 3.97 -9.28
N LEU A 40 5.55 4.46 -8.23
CA LEU A 40 5.37 3.96 -6.87
C LEU A 40 4.28 4.69 -6.08
N SER A 41 3.79 5.84 -6.58
CA SER A 41 2.86 6.71 -5.82
C SER A 41 1.59 6.00 -5.37
N VAL A 42 1.05 5.10 -6.21
CA VAL A 42 -0.20 4.36 -6.00
C VAL A 42 0.01 2.84 -5.94
N LEU A 43 1.26 2.37 -5.86
CA LEU A 43 1.57 0.95 -5.99
C LEU A 43 0.88 0.09 -4.92
N ALA A 44 0.83 0.58 -3.68
CA ALA A 44 0.16 -0.10 -2.57
C ALA A 44 -1.35 -0.31 -2.81
N LYS A 45 -1.98 0.48 -3.69
CA LYS A 45 -3.40 0.30 -4.09
C LYS A 45 -3.55 -0.46 -5.39
N ALA A 46 -2.57 -0.34 -6.29
CA ALA A 46 -2.58 -1.00 -7.60
C ALA A 46 -2.22 -2.49 -7.54
N ARG A 47 -1.70 -2.97 -6.40
CA ARG A 47 -1.30 -4.36 -6.16
C ARG A 47 -2.10 -4.99 -5.01
N THR A 48 -3.42 -4.88 -5.09
CA THR A 48 -4.35 -5.52 -4.15
C THR A 48 -4.93 -6.79 -4.75
N TYR A 49 -5.14 -7.83 -3.93
CA TYR A 49 -5.99 -8.95 -4.30
C TYR A 49 -7.43 -8.65 -3.87
N GLU A 50 -8.40 -8.92 -4.74
CA GLU A 50 -9.80 -8.92 -4.29
C GLU A 50 -10.10 -10.28 -3.67
N ARG A 51 -10.43 -10.31 -2.38
CA ARG A 51 -10.73 -11.56 -1.65
C ARG A 51 -12.06 -12.21 -2.09
N GLY A 52 -12.83 -11.56 -2.97
CA GLY A 52 -14.10 -12.03 -3.51
C GLY A 52 -15.29 -11.95 -2.54
N PHE A 53 -16.50 -11.98 -3.08
CA PHE A 53 -17.74 -12.07 -2.28
C PHE A 53 -17.85 -13.46 -1.62
N PRO A 54 -18.19 -13.60 -0.32
CA PRO A 54 -18.65 -12.58 0.63
C PRO A 54 -17.61 -12.14 1.67
N TRP A 55 -16.31 -12.43 1.46
CA TRP A 55 -15.27 -12.28 2.49
C TRP A 55 -15.12 -10.85 3.03
N PHE A 56 -15.46 -9.83 2.24
CA PHE A 56 -15.46 -8.41 2.64
C PHE A 56 -16.29 -8.11 3.91
N VAL A 57 -17.29 -8.94 4.22
CA VAL A 57 -18.13 -8.77 5.42
C VAL A 57 -17.32 -9.01 6.70
N PHE A 58 -16.36 -9.95 6.67
CA PHE A 58 -15.51 -10.24 7.82
C PHE A 58 -14.40 -9.19 8.01
N ASP A 59 -13.96 -8.53 6.92
CA ASP A 59 -12.93 -7.49 6.95
C ASP A 59 -13.37 -6.25 7.74
N ILE A 60 -14.68 -6.04 7.92
CA ILE A 60 -15.23 -4.99 8.80
C ILE A 60 -14.83 -5.24 10.27
N PHE A 61 -14.80 -6.50 10.69
CA PHE A 61 -14.48 -6.88 12.07
C PHE A 61 -12.98 -6.96 12.32
N THR A 62 -12.20 -7.37 11.31
CA THR A 62 -10.73 -7.46 11.41
C THR A 62 -10.02 -6.17 11.02
N GLN A 63 -10.72 -5.21 10.40
CA GLN A 63 -10.18 -3.96 9.83
C GLN A 63 -9.01 -4.17 8.86
N TYR A 64 -8.88 -5.36 8.30
CA TYR A 64 -7.71 -5.76 7.52
C TYR A 64 -7.84 -5.28 6.07
N GLN A 65 -7.09 -4.22 5.72
CA GLN A 65 -7.02 -3.64 4.36
C GLN A 65 -5.57 -3.59 3.83
N GLU A 66 -4.68 -4.45 4.33
CA GLU A 66 -3.22 -4.36 4.10
C GLU A 66 -2.70 -5.25 2.96
N GLN A 67 -3.54 -5.64 2.00
CA GLN A 67 -3.10 -6.59 0.97
C GLN A 67 -1.98 -6.06 0.05
N GLY A 68 -1.96 -4.75 -0.22
CA GLY A 68 -0.89 -4.10 -0.98
C GLY A 68 0.44 -3.96 -0.23
N PRO A 69 0.48 -3.36 0.99
CA PRO A 69 1.72 -3.29 1.76
C PRO A 69 2.30 -4.65 2.11
N ASP A 70 1.46 -5.66 2.37
CA ASP A 70 1.92 -7.02 2.61
C ASP A 70 2.58 -7.62 1.38
N TYR A 71 1.98 -7.45 0.20
CA TYR A 71 2.59 -7.85 -1.07
C TYR A 71 3.93 -7.16 -1.30
N ILE A 72 4.01 -5.84 -1.10
CA ILE A 72 5.26 -5.08 -1.27
C ILE A 72 6.33 -5.58 -0.30
N THR A 73 5.98 -5.77 0.98
CA THR A 73 6.90 -6.25 2.00
C THR A 73 7.40 -7.67 1.68
N ALA A 74 6.50 -8.55 1.25
CA ALA A 74 6.83 -9.91 0.84
C ALA A 74 7.71 -9.93 -0.41
N LEU A 75 7.38 -9.12 -1.42
CA LEU A 75 8.16 -8.99 -2.65
C LEU A 75 9.59 -8.52 -2.35
N LEU A 76 9.76 -7.49 -1.52
CA LEU A 76 11.07 -6.95 -1.17
C LEU A 76 11.95 -7.94 -0.39
N ARG A 77 11.33 -8.86 0.37
CA ARG A 77 12.03 -9.90 1.15
C ARG A 77 12.16 -11.24 0.41
N GLY A 78 11.39 -11.47 -0.65
CA GLY A 78 11.20 -12.76 -1.29
C GLY A 78 12.26 -13.18 -2.32
N TYR A 79 13.37 -12.45 -2.39
CA TYR A 79 14.49 -12.79 -3.27
C TYR A 79 15.18 -14.05 -2.77
N THR A 80 15.16 -15.10 -3.58
CA THR A 80 15.70 -16.42 -3.25
C THR A 80 16.34 -17.04 -4.48
N GLU A 81 17.18 -18.06 -4.29
CA GLU A 81 17.68 -18.83 -5.42
C GLU A 81 16.54 -19.67 -6.05
N PRO A 82 16.55 -19.88 -7.38
CA PRO A 82 15.59 -20.75 -8.03
C PRO A 82 15.63 -22.17 -7.43
N PRO A 83 14.47 -22.84 -7.26
CA PRO A 83 14.43 -24.20 -6.78
C PRO A 83 15.17 -25.16 -7.72
N ALA A 84 15.66 -26.28 -7.17
CA ALA A 84 16.38 -27.29 -7.95
C ALA A 84 15.53 -27.79 -9.13
N GLY A 85 16.07 -27.73 -10.34
CA GLY A 85 15.37 -28.11 -11.57
C GLY A 85 14.65 -26.97 -12.31
N HIS A 86 14.68 -25.74 -11.78
CA HIS A 86 14.20 -24.57 -12.52
C HIS A 86 15.11 -24.29 -13.74
N ALA A 87 14.50 -23.85 -14.85
CA ALA A 87 15.26 -23.39 -16.01
C ALA A 87 16.23 -22.24 -15.63
N PRO A 88 17.40 -22.13 -16.29
CA PRO A 88 18.33 -21.05 -16.01
C PRO A 88 17.68 -19.69 -16.27
N LEU A 89 17.92 -18.74 -15.36
CA LEU A 89 17.42 -17.38 -15.50
C LEU A 89 18.08 -16.69 -16.71
N LEU A 90 17.30 -15.94 -17.48
CA LEU A 90 17.85 -15.09 -18.54
C LEU A 90 18.63 -13.91 -17.92
N PRO A 91 19.61 -13.33 -18.63
CA PRO A 91 20.31 -12.14 -18.16
C PRO A 91 19.33 -11.02 -17.80
N GLY A 92 19.47 -10.45 -16.60
CA GLY A 92 18.59 -9.41 -16.07
C GLY A 92 17.29 -9.92 -15.44
N GLN A 93 17.08 -11.23 -15.34
CA GLN A 93 15.99 -11.83 -14.57
C GLN A 93 16.49 -12.34 -13.22
N TYR A 94 15.67 -12.13 -12.20
CA TYR A 94 15.89 -12.57 -10.83
C TYR A 94 14.71 -13.40 -10.37
N PHE A 95 14.95 -14.33 -9.45
CA PHE A 95 13.90 -15.17 -8.90
C PHE A 95 13.31 -14.56 -7.63
N ASN A 96 11.98 -14.53 -7.55
CA ASN A 96 11.25 -14.03 -6.40
C ASN A 96 10.01 -14.91 -6.13
N THR A 97 9.85 -15.37 -4.89
CA THR A 97 8.77 -16.30 -4.53
C THR A 97 7.37 -15.69 -4.65
N TYR A 98 7.21 -14.39 -4.46
CA TYR A 98 5.90 -13.72 -4.43
C TYR A 98 5.53 -13.04 -5.75
N MET A 99 6.49 -12.82 -6.64
CA MET A 99 6.23 -12.24 -7.95
C MET A 99 5.36 -13.21 -8.79
N PRO A 100 4.30 -12.74 -9.46
CA PRO A 100 3.56 -13.55 -10.42
C PRO A 100 4.51 -14.11 -11.50
N GLY A 101 4.57 -15.44 -11.62
CA GLY A 101 5.50 -16.12 -12.53
C GLY A 101 6.94 -16.26 -12.00
N HIS A 102 7.19 -15.88 -10.75
CA HIS A 102 8.46 -16.00 -10.01
C HIS A 102 9.69 -15.31 -10.61
N LEU A 103 9.53 -14.59 -11.71
CA LEU A 103 10.61 -13.91 -12.42
C LEU A 103 10.39 -12.40 -12.35
N ILE A 104 11.40 -11.67 -11.90
CA ILE A 104 11.38 -10.21 -11.78
C ILE A 104 12.61 -9.60 -12.46
N ALA A 105 12.43 -8.50 -13.18
CA ALA A 105 13.53 -7.77 -13.84
C ALA A 105 14.26 -6.79 -12.89
N MET A 106 13.86 -6.75 -11.62
CA MET A 106 14.42 -5.88 -10.58
C MET A 106 15.39 -6.70 -9.73
N PRO A 107 16.67 -6.30 -9.61
CA PRO A 107 17.60 -6.94 -8.67
C PRO A 107 17.13 -6.73 -7.23
N GLN A 108 17.66 -7.52 -6.29
CA GLN A 108 17.38 -7.32 -4.86
C GLN A 108 17.80 -5.90 -4.43
N PRO A 109 16.86 -5.03 -4.02
CA PRO A 109 17.18 -3.63 -3.76
C PRO A 109 17.63 -3.36 -2.32
N LEU A 110 17.38 -4.31 -1.40
CA LEU A 110 17.61 -4.17 0.03
C LEU A 110 18.58 -5.24 0.55
N ASN A 111 19.56 -4.80 1.33
CA ASN A 111 20.51 -5.63 2.07
C ASN A 111 20.53 -5.20 3.55
N ASP A 112 20.92 -6.10 4.45
CA ASP A 112 21.07 -5.76 5.87
C ASP A 112 22.17 -4.70 6.05
N GLY A 113 21.93 -3.73 6.95
CA GLY A 113 22.87 -2.63 7.22
C GLY A 113 23.06 -1.63 6.07
N GLN A 114 22.23 -1.65 5.03
CA GLN A 114 22.37 -0.76 3.86
C GLN A 114 22.06 0.71 4.16
N VAL A 115 21.19 0.99 5.15
CA VAL A 115 20.75 2.34 5.52
C VAL A 115 20.85 2.51 7.04
N GLU A 116 21.56 3.54 7.49
CA GLU A 116 21.64 3.87 8.90
C GLU A 116 20.39 4.63 9.36
N TYR A 117 19.77 4.19 10.46
CA TYR A 117 18.69 4.91 11.11
C TYR A 117 19.22 5.90 12.16
N PRO A 118 18.45 6.96 12.49
CA PRO A 118 18.81 7.86 13.58
C PRO A 118 19.08 7.08 14.88
N LYS A 119 20.25 7.35 15.48
CA LYS A 119 20.68 6.71 16.73
C LYS A 119 20.04 7.41 17.92
N GLY A 120 19.62 6.62 18.91
CA GLY A 120 19.13 7.15 20.19
C GLY A 120 20.26 7.73 21.06
N PRO A 121 19.93 8.26 22.25
CA PRO A 121 20.91 8.75 23.21
C PRO A 121 21.98 7.71 23.58
N ASP A 122 21.63 6.42 23.51
CA ASP A 122 22.48 5.29 23.84
C ASP A 122 23.44 4.89 22.69
N GLY A 123 23.49 5.66 21.60
CA GLY A 123 24.32 5.39 20.42
C GLY A 123 23.86 4.21 19.57
N LYS A 124 22.76 3.54 19.93
CA LYS A 124 22.17 2.43 19.18
C LYS A 124 21.11 2.93 18.19
N PRO A 125 20.96 2.29 17.01
CA PRO A 125 19.84 2.56 16.11
C PRO A 125 18.50 2.41 16.84
N GLN A 126 17.53 3.29 16.57
CA GLN A 126 16.19 3.19 17.17
C GLN A 126 15.43 1.93 16.73
N VAL A 127 15.76 1.41 15.56
CA VAL A 127 15.15 0.21 14.96
C VAL A 127 16.24 -0.69 14.36
N PRO A 128 16.00 -2.02 14.23
CA PRO A 128 16.97 -2.93 13.62
C PRO A 128 17.23 -2.60 12.15
N GLU A 129 18.49 -2.51 11.76
CA GLU A 129 18.93 -2.23 10.38
C GLU A 129 18.94 -3.50 9.51
N THR A 130 17.75 -4.08 9.34
CA THR A 130 17.55 -5.36 8.62
C THR A 130 16.66 -5.16 7.40
N VAL A 131 16.81 -6.01 6.38
CA VAL A 131 15.92 -6.08 5.21
C VAL A 131 14.47 -6.21 5.65
N ALA A 132 14.22 -6.93 6.74
CA ALA A 132 12.89 -7.04 7.29
C ALA A 132 12.34 -5.66 7.69
N GLN A 133 13.07 -4.94 8.53
CA GLN A 133 12.65 -3.61 8.97
C GLN A 133 12.52 -2.63 7.80
N TYR A 134 13.53 -2.57 6.91
CA TYR A 134 13.50 -1.70 5.74
C TYR A 134 12.27 -1.96 4.84
N ALA A 135 11.97 -3.22 4.55
CA ALA A 135 10.82 -3.56 3.72
C ALA A 135 9.48 -3.13 4.34
N LYS A 136 9.37 -3.18 5.68
CA LYS A 136 8.18 -2.74 6.41
C LYS A 136 8.05 -1.21 6.39
N ASP A 137 9.16 -0.51 6.57
CA ASP A 137 9.14 0.97 6.59
C ASP A 137 8.88 1.53 5.20
N VAL A 138 9.46 0.95 4.16
CA VAL A 138 9.19 1.30 2.76
C VAL A 138 7.74 1.04 2.39
N SER A 139 7.17 -0.12 2.77
CA SER A 139 5.78 -0.42 2.48
C SER A 139 4.81 0.50 3.22
N ALA A 140 5.09 0.83 4.49
CA ALA A 140 4.32 1.82 5.25
C ALA A 140 4.36 3.20 4.59
N PHE A 141 5.53 3.63 4.12
CA PHE A 141 5.67 4.89 3.38
C PHE A 141 4.84 4.88 2.08
N LEU A 142 4.89 3.79 1.31
CA LEU A 142 4.13 3.65 0.06
C LEU A 142 2.60 3.60 0.29
N VAL A 143 2.16 3.08 1.43
CA VAL A 143 0.74 3.18 1.83
C VAL A 143 0.37 4.62 2.11
N TRP A 144 1.23 5.35 2.83
CA TRP A 144 0.99 6.76 3.11
C TRP A 144 0.95 7.61 1.83
N THR A 145 1.86 7.37 0.87
CA THR A 145 1.83 8.08 -0.42
C THR A 145 0.55 7.76 -1.22
N ALA A 146 0.07 6.53 -1.13
CA ALA A 146 -1.14 6.11 -1.84
C ALA A 146 -2.44 6.56 -1.15
N GLU A 147 -2.43 6.72 0.18
CA GLU A 147 -3.58 7.13 1.00
C GLU A 147 -3.22 8.16 2.10
N PRO A 148 -2.93 9.43 1.74
CA PRO A 148 -2.53 10.44 2.72
C PRO A 148 -3.62 10.81 3.73
N HIS A 149 -4.90 10.49 3.43
CA HIS A 149 -6.05 10.78 4.28
C HIS A 149 -6.53 9.56 5.11
N LEU A 150 -5.73 8.49 5.17
CA LEU A 150 -6.10 7.22 5.81
C LEU A 150 -6.49 7.40 7.29
N GLU A 151 -5.72 8.18 8.06
CA GLU A 151 -6.02 8.43 9.48
C GLU A 151 -7.32 9.19 9.68
N ALA A 152 -7.52 10.26 8.90
CA ALA A 152 -8.75 11.05 8.94
C ALA A 152 -9.98 10.19 8.59
N ARG A 153 -9.85 9.34 7.55
CA ARG A 153 -10.89 8.38 7.15
C ARG A 153 -11.21 7.39 8.26
N LYS A 154 -10.19 6.78 8.89
CA LYS A 154 -10.38 5.81 9.99
C LYS A 154 -11.02 6.47 11.22
N ARG A 155 -10.59 7.69 11.57
CA ARG A 155 -11.16 8.46 12.69
C ARG A 155 -12.63 8.77 12.47
N ILE A 156 -12.99 9.32 11.30
CA ILE A 156 -14.40 9.64 10.98
C ILE A 156 -15.22 8.36 10.88
N GLY A 157 -14.69 7.31 10.25
CA GLY A 157 -15.35 6.01 10.15
C GLY A 157 -15.72 5.43 11.52
N MET A 158 -14.80 5.47 12.49
CA MET A 158 -15.07 5.01 13.86
C MET A 158 -16.19 5.81 14.53
N GLN A 159 -16.19 7.14 14.38
CA GLN A 159 -17.24 8.01 14.91
C GLN A 159 -18.62 7.70 14.30
N VAL A 160 -18.67 7.49 12.98
CA VAL A 160 -19.90 7.14 12.25
C VAL A 160 -20.41 5.76 12.68
N MET A 161 -19.54 4.76 12.85
CA MET A 161 -19.94 3.43 13.31
C MET A 161 -20.57 3.46 14.71
N LEU A 162 -19.98 4.22 15.63
CA LEU A 162 -20.54 4.41 16.97
C LEU A 162 -21.92 5.09 16.92
N PHE A 163 -22.06 6.15 16.10
CA PHE A 163 -23.33 6.84 15.90
C PHE A 163 -24.40 5.89 15.33
N LEU A 164 -24.07 5.10 14.32
CA LEU A 164 -25.00 4.16 13.68
C LEU A 164 -25.47 3.07 14.65
N ILE A 165 -24.61 2.55 15.53
CA ILE A 165 -25.00 1.57 16.55
C ILE A 165 -26.05 2.17 17.50
N ILE A 166 -25.80 3.38 17.99
CA ILE A 166 -26.74 4.08 18.89
C ILE A 166 -28.05 4.39 18.16
N PHE A 167 -27.96 4.92 16.94
CA PHE A 167 -29.11 5.28 16.13
C PHE A 167 -29.96 4.07 15.74
N ALA A 168 -29.33 2.96 15.36
CA ALA A 168 -30.01 1.70 15.08
C ALA A 168 -30.71 1.14 16.32
N GLY A 169 -30.07 1.23 17.49
CA GLY A 169 -30.69 0.89 18.77
C GLY A 169 -31.95 1.72 19.03
N LEU A 170 -31.86 3.06 18.89
CA LEU A 170 -32.99 3.96 19.07
C LEU A 170 -34.14 3.64 18.10
N LEU A 171 -33.83 3.50 16.80
CA LEU A 171 -34.81 3.12 15.78
C LEU A 171 -35.48 1.78 16.06
N TYR A 172 -34.73 0.78 16.53
CA TYR A 172 -35.28 -0.52 16.90
C TYR A 172 -36.30 -0.40 18.04
N TYR A 173 -35.97 0.36 19.09
CA TYR A 173 -36.90 0.61 20.20
C TYR A 173 -38.12 1.44 19.77
N THR A 174 -37.93 2.47 18.95
CA THR A 174 -39.03 3.28 18.40
C THR A 174 -39.95 2.43 17.52
N LYS A 175 -39.41 1.60 16.63
CA LYS A 175 -40.16 0.63 15.85
C LYS A 175 -40.97 -0.28 16.77
N LYS A 176 -40.34 -0.93 17.75
CA LYS A 176 -41.03 -1.84 18.68
C LYS A 176 -42.18 -1.15 19.41
N LYS A 177 -42.01 0.11 19.84
CA LYS A 177 -43.04 0.89 20.55
C LYS A 177 -44.20 1.34 19.65
N VAL A 178 -43.94 1.68 18.39
CA VAL A 178 -45.00 2.05 17.43
C VAL A 178 -45.79 0.82 17.00
N TRP A 179 -45.09 -0.27 16.70
CA TRP A 179 -45.70 -1.51 16.22
C TRP A 179 -46.47 -2.27 17.30
N SER A 180 -46.18 -2.07 18.59
CA SER A 180 -46.98 -2.65 19.67
C SER A 180 -48.40 -2.04 19.80
N ARG A 181 -48.71 -0.99 19.03
CA ARG A 181 -50.03 -0.34 19.01
C ARG A 181 -50.90 -0.78 17.83
N LEU A 182 -50.34 -1.58 16.92
CA LEU A 182 -51.10 -2.17 15.83
C LEU A 182 -51.84 -3.40 16.35
N PRO A 183 -53.16 -3.51 16.10
CA PRO A 183 -53.91 -4.71 16.45
C PRO A 183 -53.44 -5.92 15.62
N GLU A 184 -53.45 -7.12 16.19
CA GLU A 184 -53.03 -8.38 15.52
C GLU A 184 -53.92 -8.82 14.33
N HIS A 185 -54.86 -8.00 13.88
CA HIS A 185 -55.84 -8.37 12.86
C HIS A 185 -55.78 -7.45 11.64
N ALA A 186 -54.87 -7.81 10.73
CA ALA A 186 -55.13 -7.71 9.30
C ALA A 186 -54.82 -9.08 8.67
N SER A 187 -55.43 -10.13 9.22
CA SER A 187 -55.69 -11.35 8.47
C SER A 187 -56.65 -10.98 7.33
N SER A 188 -56.18 -11.20 6.11
CA SER A 188 -56.94 -11.23 4.86
C SER A 188 -58.40 -11.67 5.04
N HIS A 189 -59.30 -10.78 4.66
CA HIS A 189 -60.59 -11.11 4.04
C HIS A 189 -60.59 -10.51 2.64
#